data_AF-A0A7X1AVC8-F1
#
_entry.id   AF-A0A7X1AVC8-F1
#
_cell.length_a   1.000
_cell.length_b   1.000
_cell.length_c   1.000
_cell.angle_alpha   90.00
_cell.angle_beta   90.00
_cell.angle_gamma   90.00
#
_symmetry.space_group_name_H-M   'P 1'
#
loop_
_entity.id
_entity.type
_entity.pdbx_description
1 polymer ?
#
loop_
_entity_poly.entity_id
_entity_poly.type
_entity_poly.pdbx_seq_one_letter_code
_entity_poly.pdbx_strand_id
1 'polypeptide(L)'
;MNQSRENIVAVIKEAVIPKLRNMRFRGSFPHFRRLDTNQTDLLTFQFSKYGGEFCVEVAVGPSASFKTYWGKEIEPKKLTAHDLGERLRIGPNSKDGEDHWFTYEGKDSVTVEKLIEDLTQSIDKEAVDYWRNTKYIAQPDGADNSG
;
A
#
# COMPACT_ATOMS: atom_id res chain seq x y z
N MET A 1 18.81 20.79 4.44
CA MET A 1 17.81 20.46 5.47
C MET A 1 17.63 18.96 5.44
N ASN A 2 17.74 18.26 6.57
CA ASN A 2 17.47 16.82 6.60
C ASN A 2 15.96 16.60 6.43
N GLN A 3 15.53 15.73 5.53
CA GLN A 3 14.09 15.49 5.29
C GLN A 3 13.55 14.63 6.45
N SER A 4 12.83 15.23 7.39
CA SER A 4 12.25 14.45 8.50
C SER A 4 11.03 13.65 8.03
N ARG A 5 10.79 12.51 8.68
CA ARG A 5 9.61 11.68 8.41
C ARG A 5 8.31 12.47 8.51
N GLU A 6 8.18 13.38 9.48
CA GLU A 6 6.98 14.20 9.64
C GLU A 6 6.74 15.10 8.43
N ASN A 7 7.80 15.72 7.91
CA ASN A 7 7.72 16.57 6.73
C ASN A 7 7.33 15.74 5.49
N ILE A 8 7.96 14.58 5.31
CA ILE A 8 7.62 13.68 4.19
C ILE A 8 6.19 13.18 4.27
N VAL A 9 5.72 12.81 5.46
CA VAL A 9 4.31 12.42 5.67
C VAL A 9 3.36 13.57 5.33
N ALA A 10 3.69 14.82 5.69
CA ALA A 10 2.86 15.97 5.37
C ALA A 10 2.74 16.17 3.86
N VAL A 11 3.86 16.15 3.14
CA VAL A 11 3.88 16.32 1.68
C VAL A 11 3.17 15.18 0.96
N ILE A 12 3.39 13.92 1.38
CA ILE A 12 2.67 12.76 0.82
C ILE A 12 1.16 12.93 1.00
N LYS A 13 0.71 13.35 2.19
CA LYS A 13 -0.71 13.54 2.47
C LYS A 13 -1.32 14.61 1.56
N GLU A 14 -0.63 15.73 1.38
CA GLU A 14 -1.08 16.83 0.52
C GLU A 14 -1.21 16.40 -0.94
N ALA A 15 -0.22 15.69 -1.47
CA ALA A 15 -0.22 15.26 -2.87
C ALA A 15 -1.15 14.06 -3.14
N VAL A 16 -1.15 13.06 -2.26
CA VAL A 16 -1.72 11.73 -2.57
C VAL A 16 -3.14 11.55 -2.05
N ILE A 17 -3.51 12.14 -0.91
CA ILE A 17 -4.88 11.95 -0.37
C ILE A 17 -5.95 12.43 -1.36
N PRO A 18 -5.87 13.64 -1.95
CA PRO A 18 -6.87 14.09 -2.92
C PRO A 18 -7.02 13.13 -4.10
N LYS A 19 -5.90 12.63 -4.61
CA LYS A 19 -5.86 11.62 -5.67
C LYS A 19 -6.59 10.34 -5.27
N LEU A 20 -6.28 9.78 -4.10
CA LEU A 20 -6.95 8.59 -3.57
C LEU A 20 -8.46 8.83 -3.38
N ARG A 21 -8.88 10.03 -2.94
CA ARG A 21 -10.31 10.38 -2.85
C ARG A 21 -10.99 10.38 -4.21
N ASN A 22 -10.34 10.93 -5.24
CA ASN A 22 -10.85 10.91 -6.62
C ASN A 22 -11.00 9.47 -7.14
N MET A 23 -10.10 8.57 -6.74
CA MET A 23 -10.19 7.14 -7.02
C MET A 23 -11.21 6.39 -6.14
N ARG A 24 -11.98 7.11 -5.30
CA ARG A 24 -12.98 6.61 -4.35
C ARG A 24 -12.43 5.86 -3.13
N PHE A 25 -11.13 5.94 -2.85
CA PHE A 25 -10.58 5.38 -1.61
C PHE A 25 -11.09 6.14 -0.37
N ARG A 26 -11.35 5.38 0.69
CA ARG A 26 -11.71 5.79 2.05
C ARG A 26 -10.58 5.40 3.02
N GLY A 27 -10.71 5.80 4.29
CA GLY A 27 -9.66 5.57 5.30
C GLY A 27 -8.76 6.78 5.53
N SER A 28 -7.71 6.59 6.30
CA SER A 28 -6.77 7.61 6.75
C SER A 28 -5.36 7.07 6.69
N PHE A 29 -4.38 7.94 6.44
CA PHE A 29 -2.98 7.56 6.46
C PHE A 29 -2.62 6.75 7.73
N PRO A 30 -1.91 5.62 7.63
CA PRO A 30 -1.29 5.09 6.42
C PRO A 30 -2.17 4.16 5.58
N HIS A 31 -3.41 3.88 5.99
CA HIS A 31 -4.25 2.83 5.40
C HIS A 31 -5.46 3.38 4.62
N PHE A 32 -5.54 3.00 3.36
CA PHE A 32 -6.62 3.35 2.46
C PHE A 32 -7.25 2.11 1.85
N ARG A 33 -8.54 2.22 1.56
CA ARG A 33 -9.34 1.13 0.98
C ARG A 33 -10.41 1.65 0.04
N ARG A 34 -10.64 0.95 -1.06
CA ARG A 34 -11.74 1.19 -1.99
C ARG A 34 -12.57 -0.08 -2.07
N LEU A 35 -13.83 0.03 -1.66
CA LEU A 35 -14.77 -1.08 -1.66
C LEU A 35 -15.43 -1.15 -3.04
N ASP A 36 -15.42 -2.33 -3.64
CA ASP A 36 -16.17 -2.70 -4.83
C ASP A 36 -17.06 -3.92 -4.50
N THR A 37 -18.01 -4.26 -5.38
CA THR A 37 -18.87 -5.44 -5.20
C THR A 37 -18.07 -6.73 -5.26
N ASN A 38 -16.99 -6.76 -6.05
CA ASN A 38 -16.21 -7.97 -6.30
C ASN A 38 -15.04 -8.15 -5.33
N GLN A 39 -14.39 -7.06 -4.91
CA GLN A 39 -13.20 -7.09 -4.07
C GLN A 39 -13.02 -5.76 -3.33
N THR A 40 -12.11 -5.75 -2.37
CA THR A 40 -11.64 -4.54 -1.70
C THR A 40 -10.21 -4.24 -2.15
N ASP A 41 -10.00 -3.10 -2.80
CA ASP A 41 -8.65 -2.64 -3.14
C ASP A 41 -8.04 -1.92 -1.95
N LEU A 42 -6.79 -2.26 -1.62
CA LEU A 42 -6.10 -1.79 -0.42
C LEU A 42 -4.80 -1.09 -0.81
N LEU A 43 -4.46 -0.04 -0.06
CA LEU A 43 -3.20 0.68 -0.15
C LEU A 43 -2.72 1.05 1.26
N THR A 44 -1.48 0.69 1.59
CA THR A 44 -0.85 1.01 2.88
C THR A 44 0.53 1.62 2.67
N PHE A 45 0.81 2.74 3.34
CA PHE A 45 2.17 3.28 3.45
C PHE A 45 2.93 2.55 4.56
N GLN A 46 3.98 1.83 4.21
CA GLN A 46 4.86 1.14 5.17
C GLN A 46 6.20 1.87 5.23
N PHE A 47 6.55 2.40 6.40
CA PHE A 47 7.85 3.05 6.62
C PHE A 47 8.84 2.04 7.18
N SER A 48 10.11 2.18 6.79
CA SER A 48 11.20 1.40 7.36
C SER A 48 11.33 1.68 8.87
N LYS A 49 11.64 0.63 9.62
CA LYS A 49 11.91 0.74 11.06
C LYS A 49 13.21 1.49 11.35
N TYR A 50 14.11 1.58 10.35
CA TYR A 50 15.38 2.29 10.43
C TYR A 50 15.27 3.77 10.04
N GLY A 51 14.10 4.21 9.56
CA GLY A 51 13.88 5.57 9.09
C GLY A 51 14.38 5.79 7.66
N GLY A 52 14.18 7.00 7.13
CA GLY A 52 14.73 7.45 5.86
C GLY A 52 14.08 6.93 4.58
N GLU A 53 13.21 5.93 4.68
CA GLU A 53 12.58 5.31 3.52
C GLU A 53 11.18 4.76 3.82
N PHE A 54 10.36 4.59 2.78
CA PHE A 54 9.05 3.94 2.84
C PHE A 54 8.74 3.18 1.56
N CYS A 55 7.81 2.23 1.60
CA CYS A 55 7.20 1.62 0.43
C CYS A 55 5.67 1.73 0.51
N VAL A 56 5.00 1.43 -0.59
CA VAL A 56 3.54 1.35 -0.63
C VAL A 56 3.14 -0.08 -0.91
N GLU A 57 2.41 -0.69 0.03
CA GLU A 57 1.85 -2.03 -0.14
C GLU A 57 0.44 -1.92 -0.71
N VAL A 58 0.18 -2.63 -1.79
CA VAL A 58 -1.13 -2.75 -2.43
C VAL A 58 -1.59 -4.20 -2.42
N ALA A 59 -2.88 -4.40 -2.16
CA ALA A 59 -3.46 -5.74 -2.08
C ALA A 59 -4.91 -5.73 -2.56
N VAL A 60 -5.45 -6.91 -2.87
CA VAL A 60 -6.86 -7.14 -3.13
C VAL A 60 -7.42 -8.08 -2.06
N GLY A 61 -8.48 -7.66 -1.38
CA GLY A 61 -9.13 -8.40 -0.32
C GLY A 61 -10.59 -8.75 -0.63
N PRO A 62 -11.25 -9.49 0.26
CA PRO A 62 -12.65 -9.85 0.08
C PRO A 62 -13.57 -8.62 0.13
N SER A 63 -14.68 -8.67 -0.60
CA SER A 63 -15.75 -7.66 -0.54
C SER A 63 -16.76 -7.90 0.60
N ALA A 64 -16.68 -9.06 1.26
CA ALA A 64 -17.45 -9.44 2.46
C ALA A 64 -16.53 -9.64 3.67
N SER A 65 -17.11 -9.71 4.86
CA SER A 65 -16.36 -10.08 6.07
C SER A 65 -15.72 -11.44 5.88
N PHE A 66 -14.48 -11.59 6.34
CA PHE A 66 -13.78 -12.87 6.35
C PHE A 66 -13.13 -13.11 7.70
N LYS A 67 -12.89 -14.38 8.00
CA LYS A 67 -12.18 -14.80 9.21
C LYS A 67 -10.71 -15.00 8.85
N THR A 68 -9.83 -14.37 9.59
CA THR A 68 -8.38 -14.57 9.45
C THR A 68 -7.98 -15.96 9.97
N TYR A 69 -6.79 -16.44 9.59
CA TYR A 69 -6.29 -17.74 10.08
C TYR A 69 -6.13 -17.79 11.61
N TRP A 70 -5.99 -16.64 12.28
CA TRP A 70 -5.95 -16.51 13.75
C TRP A 70 -7.34 -16.26 14.37
N GLY A 71 -8.41 -16.46 13.61
CA GLY A 71 -9.79 -16.52 14.10
C GLY A 71 -10.50 -15.17 14.25
N LYS A 72 -9.91 -14.06 13.81
CA LYS A 72 -10.51 -12.73 13.87
C LYS A 72 -11.40 -12.50 12.66
N GLU A 73 -12.65 -12.11 12.87
CA GLU A 73 -13.50 -11.61 11.78
C GLU A 73 -13.13 -10.15 11.45
N ILE A 74 -12.88 -9.88 10.17
CA ILE A 74 -12.53 -8.56 9.67
C ILE A 74 -13.56 -8.14 8.62
N GLU A 75 -14.26 -7.04 8.91
CA GLU A 75 -15.13 -6.38 7.94
C GLU A 75 -14.29 -5.68 6.85
N PRO A 76 -14.76 -5.62 5.59
CA PRO A 76 -14.09 -4.89 4.51
C PRO A 76 -13.76 -3.43 4.87
N LYS A 77 -14.60 -2.81 5.70
CA LYS A 77 -14.42 -1.42 6.17
C LYS A 77 -13.28 -1.24 7.18
N LYS A 78 -12.74 -2.32 7.73
CA LYS A 78 -11.61 -2.34 8.67
C LYS A 78 -10.36 -2.98 8.05
N LEU A 79 -10.49 -3.55 6.86
CA LEU A 79 -9.43 -4.26 6.17
C LEU A 79 -8.27 -3.34 5.78
N THR A 80 -7.05 -3.83 5.97
CA THR A 80 -5.79 -3.21 5.55
C THR A 80 -4.96 -4.22 4.76
N ALA A 81 -3.97 -3.74 3.99
CA ALA A 81 -3.07 -4.63 3.27
C ALA A 81 -2.29 -5.59 4.19
N HIS A 82 -2.05 -5.19 5.46
CA HIS A 82 -1.34 -6.01 6.44
C HIS A 82 -2.15 -7.22 6.95
N ASP A 83 -3.48 -7.21 6.76
CA ASP A 83 -4.32 -8.34 7.15
C ASP A 83 -4.30 -9.48 6.09
N LEU A 84 -3.60 -9.27 4.97
CA LEU A 84 -3.53 -10.19 3.84
C LEU A 84 -2.10 -10.72 3.65
N GLY A 85 -2.01 -12.02 3.33
CA GLY A 85 -0.72 -12.65 3.02
C GLY A 85 -0.12 -12.15 1.70
N GLU A 86 -0.94 -12.06 0.66
CA GLU A 86 -0.55 -11.63 -0.69
C GLU A 86 -0.69 -10.11 -0.85
N ARG A 87 0.43 -9.45 -1.14
CA ARG A 87 0.51 -8.00 -1.38
C ARG A 87 1.69 -7.68 -2.28
N LEU A 88 1.52 -6.69 -3.14
CA LEU A 88 2.59 -6.13 -3.96
C LEU A 88 3.15 -4.89 -3.27
N ARG A 89 4.47 -4.78 -3.17
CA ARG A 89 5.14 -3.52 -2.84
C ARG A 89 5.45 -2.77 -4.12
N ILE A 90 4.95 -1.54 -4.21
CA ILE A 90 5.30 -0.62 -5.29
C ILE A 90 6.33 0.39 -4.78
N GLY A 91 7.26 0.75 -5.67
CA GLY A 91 8.44 1.54 -5.38
C GLY A 91 8.94 2.27 -6.63
N PRO A 92 9.88 3.21 -6.49
CA PRO A 92 10.40 3.95 -7.63
C PRO A 92 11.08 2.98 -8.61
N ASN A 93 10.63 2.97 -9.87
CA ASN A 93 11.14 2.11 -10.94
C ASN A 93 10.99 0.60 -10.71
N SER A 94 9.93 0.12 -10.05
CA SER A 94 9.73 -1.32 -9.91
C SER A 94 9.67 -2.00 -11.29
N LYS A 95 10.75 -2.72 -11.62
CA LYS A 95 10.79 -3.71 -12.69
C LYS A 95 10.98 -5.03 -11.97
N ASP A 96 10.00 -5.93 -12.14
CA ASP A 96 10.13 -7.34 -11.81
C ASP A 96 10.62 -7.65 -10.38
N GLY A 97 9.83 -7.27 -9.36
CA GLY A 97 9.90 -7.91 -8.04
C GLY A 97 11.07 -7.50 -7.13
N GLU A 98 11.86 -6.50 -7.49
CA GLU A 98 12.86 -5.90 -6.60
C GLU A 98 12.20 -4.99 -5.53
N ASP A 99 12.67 -5.10 -4.28
CA ASP A 99 12.16 -4.33 -3.12
C ASP A 99 12.70 -2.89 -3.20
N HIS A 100 12.06 -2.06 -4.02
CA HIS A 100 12.44 -0.65 -4.16
C HIS A 100 11.73 0.23 -3.14
N TRP A 101 12.50 0.86 -2.27
CA TRP A 101 12.00 1.81 -1.29
C TRP A 101 12.09 3.24 -1.83
N PHE A 102 11.11 4.07 -1.47
CA PHE A 102 11.14 5.52 -1.65
C PHE A 102 12.06 6.12 -0.57
N THR A 103 13.28 6.46 -0.94
CA THR A 103 14.31 6.97 -0.03
C THR A 103 14.31 8.50 0.02
N TYR A 104 14.15 9.07 1.21
CA TYR A 104 14.12 10.51 1.48
C TYR A 104 15.24 10.98 2.42
N GLU A 105 15.97 10.05 3.05
CA GLU A 105 17.15 10.34 3.87
C GLU A 105 18.30 9.38 3.50
N GLY A 106 19.54 9.87 3.55
CA GLY A 106 20.73 9.08 3.26
C GLY A 106 21.25 9.23 1.84
N LYS A 107 22.20 8.36 1.47
CA LYS A 107 22.98 8.47 0.23
C LYS A 107 22.13 8.40 -1.04
N ASP A 108 21.06 7.61 -0.98
CA ASP A 108 20.19 7.33 -2.13
C ASP A 108 18.91 8.17 -2.09
N SER A 109 18.86 9.21 -1.24
CA SER A 109 17.72 10.10 -1.14
C SER A 109 17.53 10.97 -2.38
N VAL A 110 16.27 11.16 -2.77
CA VAL A 110 15.88 12.07 -3.86
C VAL A 110 15.27 13.36 -3.31
N THR A 111 15.03 14.35 -4.18
CA THR A 111 14.28 15.55 -3.77
C THR A 111 12.84 15.18 -3.46
N VAL A 112 12.17 16.00 -2.64
CA VAL A 112 10.76 15.80 -2.29
C VAL A 112 9.87 15.82 -3.54
N GLU A 113 10.18 16.68 -4.51
CA GLU A 113 9.44 16.77 -5.77
C GLU A 113 9.55 15.47 -6.55
N LYS A 114 10.77 14.90 -6.66
CA LYS A 114 10.99 13.63 -7.35
C LYS A 114 10.33 12.47 -6.62
N LEU A 115 10.40 12.46 -5.29
CA LEU A 115 9.74 11.46 -4.45
C LEU A 115 8.22 11.42 -4.71
N ILE A 116 7.57 12.58 -4.79
CA ILE A 116 6.14 12.68 -5.05
C ILE A 116 5.80 12.34 -6.51
N GLU A 117 6.63 12.78 -7.46
CA GLU A 117 6.48 12.39 -8.87
C GLU A 117 6.48 10.86 -9.01
N ASP A 118 7.52 10.20 -8.51
CA ASP A 118 7.68 8.74 -8.60
C ASP A 118 6.54 8.01 -7.88
N LEU A 119 6.18 8.47 -6.68
CA LEU A 119 5.06 7.90 -5.92
C LEU A 119 3.74 7.99 -6.69
N THR A 120 3.44 9.13 -7.31
CA THR A 120 2.21 9.30 -8.07
C THR A 120 2.19 8.45 -9.33
N GLN A 121 3.33 8.32 -10.02
CA GLN A 121 3.48 7.46 -11.20
C GLN A 121 3.30 5.97 -10.85
N SER A 122 3.93 5.50 -9.76
CA SER A 122 3.76 4.12 -9.29
C SER A 122 2.30 3.82 -8.89
N ILE A 123 1.61 4.77 -8.27
CA ILE A 123 0.17 4.60 -7.97
C ILE A 123 -0.65 4.53 -9.26
N ASP A 124 -0.41 5.41 -10.24
CA ASP A 124 -1.20 5.48 -11.48
C ASP A 124 -1.01 4.28 -12.40
N LYS A 125 0.17 3.65 -12.33
CA LYS A 125 0.52 2.53 -13.19
C LYS A 125 0.43 1.22 -12.42
N GLU A 126 1.38 0.98 -11.53
CA GLU A 126 1.56 -0.34 -10.89
C GLU A 126 0.39 -0.71 -9.97
N ALA A 127 -0.05 0.22 -9.12
CA ALA A 127 -1.16 -0.05 -8.22
C ALA A 127 -2.47 -0.29 -8.98
N VAL A 128 -2.76 0.58 -9.96
CA VAL A 128 -3.96 0.47 -10.80
C VAL A 128 -3.95 -0.82 -11.61
N ASP A 129 -2.82 -1.19 -12.21
CA ASP A 129 -2.69 -2.43 -12.96
C ASP A 129 -2.85 -3.65 -12.05
N TYR A 130 -2.26 -3.61 -10.85
CA TYR A 130 -2.41 -4.69 -9.86
C TYR A 130 -3.88 -4.89 -9.46
N TRP A 131 -4.60 -3.83 -9.07
CA TRP A 131 -6.01 -3.96 -8.67
C TRP A 131 -6.92 -4.41 -9.83
N ARG A 132 -6.59 -4.04 -11.07
CA ARG A 132 -7.37 -4.45 -12.25
C ARG A 132 -7.16 -5.92 -12.60
N ASN A 133 -5.91 -6.37 -12.55
CA ASN A 133 -5.49 -7.67 -13.07
C ASN A 133 -5.48 -8.77 -12.00
N THR A 134 -5.36 -8.42 -10.72
CA THR A 134 -5.47 -9.37 -9.62
C THR A 134 -6.92 -9.52 -9.20
N LYS A 135 -7.38 -10.76 -9.10
CA LYS A 135 -8.67 -11.10 -8.46
C LYS A 135 -8.41 -11.67 -7.09
N TYR A 136 -9.24 -11.28 -6.12
CA TYR A 136 -9.21 -11.94 -4.83
C TYR A 136 -9.59 -13.41 -5.01
N ILE A 137 -8.67 -14.29 -4.63
CA ILE A 137 -8.91 -15.72 -4.48
C ILE A 137 -8.90 -15.97 -2.98
N ALA A 138 -9.99 -16.53 -2.45
CA ALA A 138 -10.04 -16.91 -1.05
C ALA A 138 -8.87 -17.85 -0.74
N GLN A 139 -8.03 -17.49 0.23
CA GLN A 139 -6.98 -18.41 0.67
C GLN A 139 -7.66 -19.65 1.26
N PRO A 140 -7.21 -20.87 0.91
CA PRO A 140 -7.75 -22.07 1.52
C PRO A 140 -7.54 -22.01 3.03
N ASP A 141 -8.57 -22.35 3.80
CA ASP A 141 -8.50 -22.44 5.26
C ASP A 141 -7.37 -23.43 5.64
N GLY A 142 -6.30 -22.90 6.23
CA GLY A 142 -5.23 -23.71 6.82
C GLY A 142 -4.13 -24.14 5.84
N ALA A 143 -3.25 -23.21 5.46
CA ALA A 143 -1.85 -23.57 5.24
C ALA A 143 -1.14 -23.50 6.61
N ASP A 144 -1.03 -24.67 7.25
CA ASP A 144 -0.07 -24.93 8.31
C ASP A 144 1.32 -24.48 7.84
N ASN A 145 1.78 -23.33 8.33
CA ASN A 145 3.19 -22.95 8.31
C ASN A 145 3.76 -23.17 9.72
N SER A 146 3.91 -24.43 10.10
CA SER A 146 4.89 -24.85 11.08
C SER A 146 6.29 -24.70 10.44
N GLY A 147 6.86 -23.52 10.67
CA GLY A 147 8.30 -23.27 10.58
C GLY A 147 8.96 -23.41 11.93
#